data_AF-A0A932VI27-F1
#
_entry.id   AF-A0A932VI27-F1
#
_cell.length_a   1.000
_cell.length_b   1.000
_cell.length_c   1.000
_cell.angle_alpha   90.00
_cell.angle_beta   90.00
_cell.angle_gamma   90.00
#
_symmetry.space_group_name_H-M   'P 1'
#
loop_
_entity.id
_entity.type
_entity.pdbx_description
1 polymer ?
#
loop_
_entity_poly.entity_id
_entity_poly.type
_entity_poly.pdbx_seq_one_letter_code
_entity_poly.pdbx_strand_id
1 'polypeptide(L)'
;MNNLNFLSYLIPLGAIGVLVLFVVAIVQQGKQEHPAGFKQAFFTVVSMVMLMITVGSLVALLQLGGKQLWVKDNVTAFGFNPPPTFALMGNVSSPTNPVLPPSSAYTCKSSCEFTADDKTAFTNWKQQYHDWQDQNNRNLQLRRNLVGPLAFLIISLPLYFIFMRLMERGAKNEPGKRPSSLRSLYYYFLAFGGLIITVISAGSLVNTGLQSWLKIGSTTIQTPVSITSSVETNGLTSVITCAAACGFTADDVALAQSAQADIKAYGQKTSRPINSKANDVATELPLFLIGLPLFWYHFARIRKETQEQKAQTSQVTS
;
A
#
# COMPACT_ATOMS: atom_id res chain seq x y z
N MET A 1 14.56 -6.53 12.60
CA MET A 1 15.20 -5.86 11.45
C MET A 1 14.12 -5.11 10.72
N ASN A 2 14.16 -3.78 10.73
CA ASN A 2 13.25 -2.99 9.90
C ASN A 2 13.54 -3.38 8.47
N ASN A 3 12.63 -4.11 7.81
CA ASN A 3 12.54 -4.14 6.36
C ASN A 3 12.25 -2.70 5.96
N LEU A 4 13.30 -1.86 5.95
CA LEU A 4 13.35 -0.65 5.16
C LEU A 4 12.84 -1.09 3.81
N ASN A 5 11.66 -0.60 3.44
CA ASN A 5 11.05 -0.86 2.15
C ASN A 5 12.02 -0.33 1.09
N PHE A 6 13.02 -1.13 0.74
CA PHE A 6 14.04 -0.78 -0.21
C PHE A 6 13.38 -0.44 -1.56
N LEU A 7 12.25 -1.10 -1.86
CA LEU A 7 11.35 -0.73 -2.94
C LEU A 7 10.75 0.68 -2.83
N SER A 8 10.35 1.15 -1.64
CA SER A 8 9.79 2.50 -1.46
C SER A 8 10.79 3.61 -1.75
N TYR A 9 12.10 3.34 -1.62
CA TYR A 9 13.16 4.30 -1.96
C TYR A 9 13.66 4.13 -3.40
N LEU A 10 13.72 2.90 -3.91
CA LEU A 10 14.13 2.63 -5.28
C LEU A 10 13.15 3.14 -6.32
N ILE A 11 11.84 3.09 -6.05
CA ILE A 11 10.83 3.58 -7.00
C ILE A 11 11.00 5.08 -7.30
N PRO A 12 11.06 5.98 -6.30
CA PRO A 12 11.25 7.40 -6.57
C PRO A 12 12.65 7.71 -7.11
N LEU A 13 13.72 7.07 -6.60
CA LEU A 13 15.08 7.32 -7.11
C LEU A 13 15.26 6.82 -8.55
N GLY A 14 14.69 5.67 -8.88
CA GLY A 14 14.67 5.13 -10.23
C GLY A 14 13.86 6.00 -11.19
N ALA A 15 12.68 6.47 -10.76
CA ALA A 15 11.86 7.39 -11.55
C ALA A 15 12.57 8.72 -11.82
N ILE A 16 13.22 9.29 -10.81
CA ILE A 16 14.01 10.52 -10.94
C ILE A 16 15.22 10.29 -11.86
N GLY A 17 15.96 9.19 -11.67
CA GLY A 17 17.11 8.87 -12.51
C GLY A 17 16.74 8.69 -13.98
N VAL A 18 15.62 8.01 -14.26
CA VAL A 18 15.09 7.87 -15.62
C VAL A 18 14.66 9.23 -16.19
N LEU A 19 13.97 10.05 -15.40
CA LEU A 19 13.58 11.41 -15.82
C LEU A 19 14.81 12.27 -16.16
N VAL A 20 15.84 12.24 -15.32
CA VAL A 20 17.07 13.00 -15.54
C VAL A 20 17.80 12.53 -16.81
N LEU A 21 17.98 11.22 -16.99
CA LEU A 21 18.59 10.67 -18.21
C LEU A 21 17.78 11.04 -19.45
N PHE A 22 16.46 11.09 -19.35
CA PHE A 22 15.60 11.51 -20.44
C PHE A 22 15.69 13.00 -20.75
N VAL A 23 15.69 13.87 -19.73
CA VAL A 23 15.88 15.31 -19.91
C VAL A 23 17.24 15.57 -20.58
N VAL A 24 18.29 14.88 -20.15
CA VAL A 24 19.62 14.98 -20.78
C VAL A 24 19.56 14.53 -22.24
N ALA A 25 18.89 13.41 -22.55
CA ALA A 25 18.73 12.93 -23.91
C ALA A 25 17.96 13.94 -24.81
N ILE A 26 16.90 14.55 -24.28
CA ILE A 26 16.11 15.58 -24.99
C ILE A 26 16.98 16.82 -25.24
N VAL A 27 17.71 17.31 -24.24
CA VAL A 27 18.59 18.48 -24.38
C VAL A 27 19.71 18.22 -25.39
N GLN A 28 20.29 17.02 -25.39
CA GLN A 28 21.31 16.64 -26.36
C GLN A 28 20.74 16.58 -27.79
N GLN A 29 19.52 16.08 -27.97
CA GLN A 29 18.87 16.04 -29.29
C GLN A 29 18.34 17.39 -29.75
N GLY A 30 17.89 18.26 -28.85
CA GLY A 30 17.42 19.60 -29.20
C GLY A 30 18.53 20.48 -29.80
N LYS A 31 19.80 20.16 -29.51
CA LYS A 31 20.96 20.81 -30.16
C LYS A 31 21.15 20.40 -31.62
N GLN A 32 20.55 19.29 -32.07
CA GLN A 32 20.56 18.88 -33.47
C GLN A 32 19.26 19.40 -34.11
N GLU A 33 19.36 20.35 -35.03
CA GLU A 33 18.27 21.20 -35.58
C GLU A 33 17.14 20.46 -36.36
N HIS A 34 16.87 19.18 -36.10
CA HIS A 34 15.84 18.41 -36.78
C HIS A 34 14.55 18.30 -35.96
N PRO A 35 13.45 18.97 -36.35
CA PRO A 35 12.17 18.94 -35.61
C PRO A 35 11.54 17.54 -35.51
N ALA A 36 11.93 16.61 -36.38
CA ALA A 36 11.48 15.22 -36.35
C ALA A 36 12.01 14.45 -35.11
N GLY A 37 13.23 14.73 -34.66
CA GLY A 37 13.85 14.05 -33.51
C GLY A 37 13.12 14.35 -32.20
N PHE A 38 12.75 15.62 -32.00
CA PHE A 38 12.02 16.06 -30.82
C PHE A 38 10.66 15.36 -30.67
N LYS A 39 9.89 15.25 -31.76
CA LYS A 39 8.60 14.56 -31.76
C LYS A 39 8.73 13.08 -31.36
N GLN A 40 9.77 12.41 -31.86
CA GLN A 40 10.03 11.01 -31.50
C GLN A 40 10.41 10.86 -30.03
N ALA A 41 11.34 11.70 -29.54
CA ALA A 41 11.75 11.70 -28.14
C ALA A 41 10.56 11.94 -27.21
N PHE A 42 9.72 12.93 -27.51
CA PHE A 42 8.51 13.22 -26.75
C PHE A 42 7.59 11.99 -26.64
N PHE A 43 7.27 11.33 -27.75
CA PHE A 43 6.40 10.15 -27.70
C PHE A 43 7.03 8.98 -26.94
N THR A 44 8.35 8.80 -27.03
CA THR A 44 9.05 7.78 -26.25
C THR A 44 8.96 8.07 -24.74
N VAL A 45 9.16 9.31 -24.32
CA VAL A 45 9.02 9.72 -22.90
C VAL A 45 7.61 9.43 -22.41
N VAL A 46 6.60 9.94 -23.12
CA VAL A 46 5.21 9.82 -22.71
C VAL A 46 4.78 8.35 -22.66
N SER A 47 5.18 7.55 -23.65
CA SER A 47 4.90 6.11 -23.66
C SER A 47 5.55 5.41 -22.45
N MET A 48 6.78 5.77 -22.11
CA MET A 48 7.48 5.20 -20.94
C MET A 48 6.78 5.56 -19.63
N VAL A 49 6.41 6.82 -19.44
CA VAL A 49 5.69 7.29 -18.24
C VAL A 49 4.34 6.58 -18.12
N MET A 50 3.58 6.48 -19.21
CA MET A 50 2.30 5.78 -19.22
C MET A 50 2.44 4.29 -18.90
N LEU A 51 3.51 3.65 -19.39
CA LEU A 51 3.81 2.26 -19.04
C LEU A 51 4.14 2.12 -17.56
N MET A 52 4.95 3.01 -16.98
CA MET A 52 5.27 2.98 -15.54
C MET A 52 4.02 3.14 -14.67
N ILE A 53 3.14 4.08 -15.02
CA ILE A 53 1.86 4.28 -14.31
C ILE A 53 0.99 3.03 -14.42
N THR A 54 0.91 2.44 -15.62
CA THR A 54 0.12 1.22 -15.86
C THR A 54 0.65 0.04 -15.04
N VAL A 55 1.97 -0.21 -15.09
CA VAL A 55 2.62 -1.29 -14.34
C VAL A 55 2.46 -1.07 -12.83
N GLY A 56 2.72 0.14 -12.33
CA GLY A 56 2.57 0.46 -10.91
C GLY A 56 1.13 0.28 -10.42
N SER A 57 0.15 0.70 -11.22
CA SER A 57 -1.27 0.53 -10.91
C SER A 57 -1.68 -0.94 -10.87
N LEU A 58 -1.21 -1.73 -11.84
CA LEU A 58 -1.50 -3.17 -11.91
C LEU A 58 -0.88 -3.92 -10.72
N VAL A 59 0.38 -3.60 -10.36
CA VAL A 59 1.04 -4.13 -9.16
C VAL A 59 0.20 -3.80 -7.93
N ALA A 60 -0.19 -2.54 -7.73
CA ALA A 60 -0.97 -2.12 -6.57
C ALA A 60 -2.31 -2.87 -6.48
N LEU A 61 -3.03 -3.03 -7.59
CA LEU A 61 -4.29 -3.78 -7.63
C LEU A 61 -4.09 -5.26 -7.30
N LEU A 62 -3.06 -5.89 -7.86
CA LEU A 62 -2.74 -7.29 -7.57
C LEU A 62 -2.28 -7.48 -6.11
N GLN A 63 -1.57 -6.51 -5.53
CA GLN A 63 -1.19 -6.54 -4.11
C GLN A 63 -2.43 -6.44 -3.22
N LEU A 64 -3.36 -5.53 -3.54
CA LEU A 64 -4.62 -5.38 -2.79
C LEU A 64 -5.51 -6.62 -2.93
N GLY A 65 -5.70 -7.11 -4.16
CA GLY A 65 -6.49 -8.31 -4.43
C GLY A 65 -5.85 -9.59 -3.87
N GLY A 66 -4.53 -9.72 -3.98
CA GLY A 66 -3.75 -10.81 -3.41
C GLY A 66 -3.87 -10.86 -1.89
N LYS A 67 -3.74 -9.71 -1.21
CA LYS A 67 -4.01 -9.60 0.22
C LYS A 67 -5.43 -10.06 0.54
N GLN A 68 -6.44 -9.67 -0.23
CA GLN A 68 -7.82 -10.06 0.06
C GLN A 68 -8.11 -11.56 -0.17
N LEU A 69 -7.50 -12.17 -1.19
CA LEU A 69 -7.72 -13.58 -1.54
C LEU A 69 -6.95 -14.54 -0.64
N TRP A 70 -5.68 -14.23 -0.34
CA TRP A 70 -4.76 -15.14 0.36
C TRP A 70 -4.80 -14.96 1.87
N VAL A 71 -5.21 -13.77 2.32
CA VAL A 71 -5.19 -13.37 3.72
C VAL A 71 -6.63 -13.35 4.26
N LYS A 72 -7.43 -14.40 3.98
CA LYS A 72 -8.85 -14.49 4.38
C LYS A 72 -9.08 -14.21 5.87
N ASP A 73 -8.11 -14.53 6.73
CA ASP A 73 -8.23 -14.40 8.19
C ASP A 73 -7.35 -13.31 8.82
N ASN A 74 -6.49 -12.64 8.04
CA ASN A 74 -5.41 -11.78 8.54
C ASN A 74 -5.46 -10.33 7.99
N VAL A 75 -6.54 -9.94 7.30
CA VAL A 75 -6.81 -8.54 6.91
C VAL A 75 -6.89 -7.60 8.14
N THR A 76 -6.91 -8.15 9.35
CA THR A 76 -6.88 -7.38 10.60
C THR A 76 -5.50 -6.85 11.01
N ALA A 77 -4.40 -7.31 10.38
CA ALA A 77 -3.06 -6.93 10.80
C ALA A 77 -2.56 -5.60 10.21
N PHE A 78 -3.18 -5.09 9.12
CA PHE A 78 -2.82 -3.80 8.54
C PHE A 78 -3.89 -2.76 8.86
N GLY A 79 -3.60 -1.88 9.80
CA GLY A 79 -4.31 -0.61 9.93
C GLY A 79 -5.54 -0.58 10.84
N PHE A 80 -5.77 -1.59 11.68
CA PHE A 80 -6.68 -1.38 12.81
C PHE A 80 -5.95 -0.50 13.82
N ASN A 81 -6.23 0.81 13.77
CA ASN A 81 -6.03 1.65 14.93
C ASN A 81 -6.77 0.98 16.09
N PRO A 82 -6.16 0.87 17.28
CA PRO A 82 -6.90 0.37 18.44
C PRO A 82 -8.15 1.24 18.64
N PRO A 83 -9.29 0.65 19.04
CA PRO A 83 -10.45 1.45 19.42
C PRO A 83 -10.03 2.47 20.49
N PRO A 84 -10.53 3.72 20.43
CA PRO A 84 -10.18 4.73 21.42
C PRO A 84 -10.60 4.26 22.80
N THR A 85 -9.72 4.49 23.77
CA THR A 85 -9.91 4.05 25.14
C THR A 85 -10.66 5.12 25.93
N PHE A 86 -11.61 4.69 26.76
CA PHE A 86 -12.29 5.60 27.68
C PHE A 86 -11.75 5.39 29.09
N ALA A 87 -10.83 6.26 29.50
CA ALA A 87 -10.32 6.29 30.86
C ALA A 87 -11.08 7.34 31.67
N LEU A 88 -11.56 6.96 32.85
CA LEU A 88 -12.17 7.89 33.79
C LEU A 88 -11.09 8.77 34.41
N MET A 89 -11.32 10.08 34.42
CA MET A 89 -10.47 11.02 35.13
C MET A 89 -10.97 11.06 36.56
N GLY A 90 -10.68 9.99 37.33
CA GLY A 90 -11.07 9.92 38.74
C GLY A 90 -10.69 11.22 39.47
N ASN A 91 -11.49 11.64 40.46
CA ASN A 91 -11.32 12.89 41.21
C ASN A 91 -9.90 13.02 41.82
N VAL A 92 -8.94 13.54 41.07
CA VAL A 92 -7.54 13.75 41.52
C VAL A 92 -7.44 14.97 42.47
N SER A 93 -8.54 15.69 42.67
CA SER A 93 -8.60 16.97 43.39
C SER A 93 -8.95 16.86 44.87
N SER A 94 -9.19 15.65 45.42
CA SER A 94 -9.47 15.48 46.85
C SER A 94 -8.25 14.95 47.61
N PRO A 95 -7.54 15.77 48.41
CA PRO A 95 -6.36 15.34 49.16
C PRO A 95 -6.64 14.35 50.30
N THR A 96 -7.92 14.05 50.58
CA THR A 96 -8.33 13.21 51.72
C THR A 96 -8.89 11.84 51.35
N ASN A 97 -9.10 11.53 50.06
CA ASN A 97 -9.55 10.21 49.64
C ASN A 97 -8.44 9.48 48.88
N PRO A 98 -8.11 8.23 49.26
CA PRO A 98 -7.12 7.45 48.53
C PRO A 98 -7.57 7.32 47.09
N VAL A 99 -6.68 7.70 46.16
CA VAL A 99 -6.85 7.54 44.72
C VAL A 99 -7.33 6.12 44.47
N LEU A 100 -8.59 5.95 44.06
CA LEU A 100 -9.08 4.67 43.57
C LEU A 100 -8.06 4.20 42.53
N PRO A 101 -7.55 2.96 42.63
CA PRO A 101 -6.63 2.46 41.62
C PRO A 101 -7.30 2.69 40.25
N PRO A 102 -6.57 3.09 39.20
CA PRO A 102 -7.10 3.44 37.88
C PRO A 102 -7.85 2.30 37.17
N SER A 103 -8.17 1.22 37.87
CA SER A 103 -8.72 -0.05 37.41
C SER A 103 -10.05 -0.44 38.08
N SER A 104 -10.76 0.42 38.81
CA SER A 104 -12.08 0.08 39.37
C SER A 104 -13.21 0.82 38.65
N ALA A 105 -14.21 0.10 38.17
CA ALA A 105 -15.45 0.68 37.65
C ALA A 105 -16.28 1.32 38.79
N TYR A 106 -16.96 2.43 38.48
CA TYR A 106 -17.93 3.07 39.38
C TYR A 106 -19.12 2.15 39.65
N THR A 107 -19.68 2.23 40.87
CA THR A 107 -20.76 1.33 41.30
C THR A 107 -22.13 2.00 41.33
N CYS A 108 -22.19 3.32 41.52
CA CYS A 108 -23.38 4.18 41.39
C CYS A 108 -24.63 3.66 42.11
N LYS A 109 -24.47 3.12 43.32
CA LYS A 109 -25.56 2.48 44.08
C LYS A 109 -26.73 3.41 44.41
N SER A 110 -26.47 4.69 44.65
CA SER A 110 -27.50 5.64 45.10
C SER A 110 -27.38 7.05 44.53
N SER A 111 -26.23 7.42 43.97
CA SER A 111 -25.98 8.73 43.37
C SER A 111 -25.02 8.60 42.19
N CYS A 112 -25.08 9.56 41.26
CA CYS A 112 -24.15 9.60 40.15
C CYS A 112 -22.73 9.93 40.64
N GLU A 113 -21.78 9.04 40.38
CA GLU A 113 -20.35 9.22 40.71
C GLU A 113 -19.56 9.97 39.61
N PHE A 114 -20.16 10.15 38.41
CA PHE A 114 -19.52 10.85 37.30
C PHE A 114 -19.46 12.36 37.55
N THR A 115 -18.26 12.93 37.44
CA THR A 115 -18.05 14.38 37.45
C THR A 115 -18.53 15.03 36.15
N ALA A 116 -18.60 16.37 36.13
CA ALA A 116 -18.87 17.11 34.88
C ALA A 116 -17.79 16.82 33.82
N ASP A 117 -16.53 16.75 34.25
CA ASP A 117 -15.38 16.47 33.37
C ASP A 117 -15.47 15.04 32.80
N ASP A 118 -15.88 14.05 33.59
CA ASP A 118 -16.09 12.67 33.11
C ASP A 118 -17.17 12.62 32.01
N LYS A 119 -18.25 13.41 32.16
CA LYS A 119 -19.32 13.49 31.15
C LYS A 119 -18.80 14.13 29.86
N THR A 120 -18.03 15.21 29.94
CA THR A 120 -17.38 15.83 28.78
C THR A 120 -16.39 14.88 28.12
N ALA A 121 -15.59 14.15 28.90
CA ALA A 121 -14.66 13.13 28.41
C ALA A 121 -15.41 12.01 27.66
N PHE A 122 -16.55 11.57 28.19
CA PHE A 122 -17.39 10.57 27.52
C PHE A 122 -17.96 11.09 26.19
N THR A 123 -18.42 12.34 26.13
CA THR A 123 -18.88 12.97 24.87
C THR A 123 -17.77 13.04 23.83
N ASN A 124 -16.56 13.45 24.22
CA ASN A 124 -15.41 13.48 23.31
C ASN A 124 -15.02 12.07 22.84
N TRP A 125 -15.00 11.11 23.75
CA TRP A 125 -14.73 9.71 23.43
C TRP A 125 -15.77 9.14 22.46
N LYS A 126 -17.06 9.44 22.63
CA LYS A 126 -18.14 9.02 21.72
C LYS A 126 -17.88 9.46 20.29
N GLN A 127 -17.47 10.71 20.08
CA GLN A 127 -17.10 11.20 18.76
C GLN A 127 -15.88 10.44 18.20
N GLN A 128 -14.82 10.29 19.00
CA GLN A 128 -13.62 9.54 18.59
C GLN A 128 -13.95 8.08 18.24
N TYR A 129 -14.87 7.45 18.97
CA TYR A 129 -15.28 6.08 18.73
C TYR A 129 -16.09 5.95 17.44
N HIS A 130 -16.99 6.90 17.15
CA HIS A 130 -17.67 6.96 15.85
C HIS A 130 -16.69 7.19 14.70
N ASP A 131 -15.76 8.14 14.84
CA ASP A 131 -14.72 8.40 13.84
C ASP A 131 -13.86 7.13 13.61
N TRP A 132 -13.54 6.42 14.68
CA TRP A 132 -12.85 5.13 14.62
C TRP A 132 -13.69 4.07 13.90
N GLN A 133 -14.99 3.93 14.22
CA GLN A 133 -15.88 2.97 13.56
C GLN A 133 -15.99 3.26 12.06
N ASP A 134 -16.09 4.53 11.67
CA ASP A 134 -16.16 4.95 10.27
C ASP A 134 -14.85 4.70 9.52
N GLN A 135 -13.70 4.96 10.17
CA GLN A 135 -12.40 4.60 9.63
C GLN A 135 -12.25 3.08 9.50
N ASN A 136 -12.74 2.33 10.48
CA ASN A 136 -12.54 0.89 10.62
C ASN A 136 -13.59 0.05 9.89
N ASN A 137 -14.63 0.68 9.34
CA ASN A 137 -15.56 0.09 8.39
C ASN A 137 -14.80 -0.28 7.10
N ARG A 138 -14.19 -1.46 7.14
CA ARG A 138 -13.19 -2.06 6.22
C ARG A 138 -13.48 -1.87 4.73
N ASN A 139 -14.75 -1.81 4.35
CA ASN A 139 -15.15 -1.61 2.97
C ASN A 139 -14.74 -0.24 2.43
N LEU A 140 -14.72 0.81 3.26
CA LEU A 140 -14.40 2.17 2.81
C LEU A 140 -12.91 2.34 2.54
N GLN A 141 -12.02 1.88 3.43
CA GLN A 141 -10.57 2.01 3.20
C GLN A 141 -10.11 1.18 2.00
N LEU A 142 -10.59 -0.06 1.88
CA LEU A 142 -10.27 -0.90 0.73
C LEU A 142 -10.75 -0.26 -0.57
N ARG A 143 -11.99 0.24 -0.61
CA ARG A 143 -12.52 0.95 -1.78
C ARG A 143 -11.68 2.19 -2.10
N ARG A 144 -11.34 3.02 -1.11
CA ARG A 144 -10.49 4.20 -1.29
C ARG A 144 -9.11 3.83 -1.86
N ASN A 145 -8.49 2.77 -1.35
CA ASN A 145 -7.18 2.31 -1.80
C ASN A 145 -7.23 1.65 -3.20
N LEU A 146 -8.37 1.09 -3.61
CA LEU A 146 -8.57 0.52 -4.95
C LEU A 146 -8.88 1.59 -6.01
N VAL A 147 -9.63 2.64 -5.64
CA VAL A 147 -10.08 3.67 -6.59
C VAL A 147 -8.90 4.38 -7.27
N GLY A 148 -7.84 4.70 -6.54
CA GLY A 148 -6.66 5.38 -7.10
C GLY A 148 -5.98 4.56 -8.20
N PRO A 149 -5.42 3.37 -7.89
CA PRO A 149 -4.79 2.51 -8.88
C PRO A 149 -5.72 2.12 -10.04
N LEU A 150 -7.02 1.89 -9.76
CA LEU A 150 -7.98 1.57 -10.81
C LEU A 150 -8.21 2.74 -11.76
N ALA A 151 -8.36 3.97 -11.24
CA ALA A 151 -8.52 5.16 -12.06
C ALA A 151 -7.29 5.40 -12.94
N PHE A 152 -6.09 5.26 -12.38
CA PHE A 152 -4.86 5.36 -13.15
C PHE A 152 -4.77 4.30 -14.24
N LEU A 153 -5.09 3.03 -13.93
CA LEU A 153 -5.06 1.95 -14.91
C LEU A 153 -6.02 2.18 -16.08
N ILE A 154 -7.25 2.62 -15.80
CA ILE A 154 -8.27 2.90 -16.83
C ILE A 154 -7.80 3.98 -17.81
N ILE A 155 -7.06 4.99 -17.33
CA ILE A 155 -6.58 6.09 -18.16
C ILE A 155 -5.24 5.75 -18.82
N SER A 156 -4.26 5.23 -18.07
CA SER A 156 -2.89 5.06 -18.54
C SER A 156 -2.75 3.92 -19.56
N LEU A 157 -3.55 2.86 -19.42
CA LEU A 157 -3.49 1.69 -20.30
C LEU A 157 -3.86 2.03 -21.76
N PRO A 158 -5.03 2.64 -22.08
CA PRO A 158 -5.36 3.01 -23.45
C PRO A 158 -4.40 4.06 -24.01
N LEU A 159 -3.98 5.03 -23.20
CA LEU A 159 -2.99 6.04 -23.60
C LEU A 159 -1.65 5.38 -23.99
N TYR A 160 -1.14 4.47 -23.16
CA TYR A 160 0.07 3.71 -23.46
C TYR A 160 -0.02 3.03 -24.84
N PHE A 161 -1.10 2.30 -25.11
CA PHE A 161 -1.28 1.61 -26.40
C PHE A 161 -1.36 2.59 -27.59
N ILE A 162 -2.02 3.74 -27.42
CA ILE A 162 -2.08 4.77 -28.47
C ILE A 162 -0.68 5.31 -28.77
N PHE A 163 0.07 5.71 -27.74
CA PHE A 163 1.42 6.25 -27.92
C PHE A 163 2.39 5.22 -28.50
N MET A 164 2.30 3.97 -28.05
CA MET A 164 3.10 2.88 -28.60
C MET A 164 2.82 2.68 -30.09
N ARG A 165 1.55 2.65 -30.50
CA ARG A 165 1.17 2.54 -31.92
C ARG A 165 1.62 3.73 -32.75
N LEU A 166 1.53 4.95 -32.21
CA LEU A 166 2.01 6.16 -32.90
C LEU A 166 3.53 6.12 -33.12
N MET A 167 4.28 5.67 -32.11
CA MET A 167 5.73 5.50 -32.19
C MET A 167 6.11 4.45 -33.25
N GLU A 168 5.37 3.33 -33.32
CA GLU A 168 5.58 2.30 -34.35
C GLU A 168 5.25 2.80 -35.77
N ARG A 169 4.19 3.59 -35.93
CA ARG A 169 3.84 4.18 -37.23
C ARG A 169 4.89 5.17 -37.70
N GLY A 170 5.39 6.02 -36.80
CA GLY A 170 6.48 6.95 -37.11
C GLY A 170 7.74 6.22 -37.61
N ALA A 171 8.09 5.10 -36.99
CA ALA A 171 9.26 4.32 -37.39
C ALA A 171 9.12 3.63 -38.78
N LYS A 172 7.91 3.33 -39.23
CA LYS A 172 7.68 2.68 -40.54
C LYS A 172 7.71 3.67 -41.72
N ASN A 173 7.41 4.94 -41.45
CA ASN A 173 7.23 5.95 -42.50
C ASN A 173 8.54 6.65 -42.93
N GLU A 174 9.69 6.28 -42.36
CA GLU A 174 11.00 6.80 -42.77
C GLU A 174 11.87 5.73 -43.46
N PRO A 175 11.54 5.35 -44.71
CA PRO A 175 12.34 4.38 -45.46
C PRO A 175 13.76 4.93 -45.71
N GLY A 176 14.78 4.12 -45.42
CA GLY A 176 16.19 4.44 -45.68
C GLY A 176 16.95 5.11 -44.53
N LYS A 177 16.30 5.53 -43.45
CA LYS A 177 17.01 6.00 -42.24
C LYS A 177 17.39 4.81 -41.36
N ARG A 178 18.62 4.86 -40.84
CA ARG A 178 19.11 3.90 -39.82
C ARG A 178 18.11 3.85 -38.65
N PRO A 179 17.86 2.66 -38.07
CA PRO A 179 16.96 2.52 -36.94
C PRO A 179 17.37 3.50 -35.83
N SER A 180 16.43 4.35 -35.42
CA SER A 180 16.68 5.39 -34.42
C SER A 180 17.20 4.75 -33.13
N SER A 181 18.43 5.12 -32.73
CA SER A 181 19.11 4.62 -31.53
C SER A 181 18.24 4.74 -30.27
N LEU A 182 17.41 5.79 -30.19
CA LEU A 182 16.42 6.01 -29.13
C LEU A 182 15.45 4.84 -28.93
N ARG A 183 14.96 4.23 -30.02
CA ARG A 183 13.99 3.15 -29.94
C ARG A 183 14.62 1.91 -29.33
N SER A 184 15.84 1.61 -29.73
CA SER A 184 16.61 0.51 -29.18
C SER A 184 16.86 0.75 -27.69
N LEU A 185 17.32 1.95 -27.34
CA LEU A 185 17.54 2.37 -25.95
C LEU A 185 16.28 2.22 -25.09
N TYR A 186 15.11 2.63 -25.59
CA TYR A 186 13.82 2.46 -24.92
C TYR A 186 13.53 0.99 -24.57
N TYR A 187 13.65 0.08 -25.54
CA TYR A 187 13.41 -1.34 -25.25
C TYR A 187 14.45 -1.93 -24.29
N TYR A 188 15.71 -1.51 -24.38
CA TYR A 188 16.75 -1.94 -23.43
C TYR A 188 16.41 -1.51 -22.01
N PHE A 189 15.97 -0.26 -21.81
CA PHE A 189 15.54 0.20 -20.48
C PHE A 189 14.35 -0.58 -19.94
N LEU A 190 13.36 -0.87 -20.77
CA LEU A 190 12.18 -1.63 -20.34
C LEU A 190 12.50 -3.09 -20.05
N ALA A 191 13.32 -3.73 -20.89
CA ALA A 191 13.81 -5.08 -20.64
C ALA A 191 14.63 -5.11 -19.33
N PHE A 192 15.54 -4.17 -19.15
CA PHE A 192 16.37 -4.08 -17.95
C PHE A 192 15.53 -3.83 -16.68
N GLY A 193 14.58 -2.90 -16.72
CA GLY A 193 13.66 -2.64 -15.61
C GLY A 193 12.80 -3.85 -15.27
N GLY A 194 12.23 -4.51 -16.29
CA GLY A 194 11.49 -5.77 -16.10
C GLY A 194 12.35 -6.87 -15.49
N LEU A 195 13.62 -6.98 -15.91
CA LEU A 195 14.57 -7.94 -15.37
C LEU A 195 14.87 -7.68 -13.89
N ILE A 196 15.18 -6.43 -13.52
CA ILE A 196 15.44 -6.05 -12.12
C ILE A 196 14.25 -6.43 -11.24
N ILE A 197 13.03 -6.02 -11.64
CA ILE A 197 11.80 -6.32 -10.90
C ILE A 197 11.65 -7.83 -10.74
N THR A 198 11.84 -8.59 -11.82
CA THR A 198 11.72 -10.05 -11.81
C THR A 198 12.73 -10.71 -10.86
N VAL A 199 14.00 -10.31 -10.93
CA VAL A 199 15.08 -10.92 -10.12
C VAL A 199 14.88 -10.62 -8.63
N ILE A 200 14.55 -9.37 -8.27
CA ILE A 200 14.29 -8.99 -6.88
C ILE A 200 13.09 -9.78 -6.33
N SER A 201 11.98 -9.80 -7.09
CA SER A 201 10.76 -10.49 -6.65
C SER A 201 10.95 -12.00 -6.57
N ALA A 202 11.66 -12.60 -7.52
CA ALA A 202 11.99 -14.02 -7.51
C ALA A 202 12.86 -14.38 -6.30
N GLY A 203 13.91 -13.59 -6.02
CA GLY A 203 14.77 -13.79 -4.85
C GLY A 203 13.99 -13.71 -3.54
N SER A 204 13.08 -12.74 -3.43
CA SER A 204 12.21 -12.57 -2.26
C SER A 204 11.23 -13.75 -2.09
N LEU A 205 10.58 -14.19 -3.18
CA LEU A 205 9.69 -15.37 -3.17
C LEU A 205 10.43 -16.65 -2.79
N VAL A 206 11.64 -16.86 -3.31
CA VAL A 206 12.48 -18.01 -2.97
C VAL A 206 12.84 -17.94 -1.48
N ASN A 207 13.31 -16.80 -0.97
CA ASN A 207 13.61 -16.63 0.45
C ASN A 207 12.39 -16.92 1.34
N THR A 208 11.22 -16.37 1.02
CA THR A 208 9.97 -16.64 1.76
C THR A 208 9.56 -18.11 1.69
N GLY A 209 9.74 -18.74 0.53
CA GLY A 209 9.53 -20.19 0.33
C GLY A 209 10.45 -21.03 1.20
N LEU A 210 11.75 -20.71 1.22
CA LEU A 210 12.75 -21.39 2.07
C LEU A 210 12.46 -21.20 3.56
N GLN A 211 12.13 -19.98 4.00
CA GLN A 211 11.75 -19.73 5.39
C GLN A 211 10.46 -20.47 5.77
N SER A 212 9.51 -20.62 4.84
CA SER A 212 8.31 -21.44 5.02
C SER A 212 8.65 -22.92 5.16
N TRP A 213 9.51 -23.43 4.28
CA TRP A 213 9.91 -24.83 4.25
C TRP A 213 10.73 -25.23 5.49
N LEU A 214 11.72 -24.42 5.86
CA LEU A 214 12.58 -24.65 7.03
C LEU A 214 11.87 -24.36 8.36
N LYS A 215 10.63 -23.84 8.34
CA LYS A 215 9.90 -23.36 9.53
C LYS A 215 10.69 -22.35 10.37
N ILE A 216 11.67 -21.67 9.76
CA ILE A 216 12.48 -20.66 10.43
C ILE A 216 11.58 -19.44 10.70
N GLY A 217 11.42 -19.16 11.98
CA GLY A 217 10.97 -17.89 12.56
C GLY A 217 9.80 -17.21 11.86
N SER A 218 8.56 -17.65 12.14
CA SER A 218 7.59 -16.62 12.53
C SER A 218 8.08 -16.14 13.89
N THR A 219 8.97 -15.14 13.92
CA THR A 219 9.13 -14.38 15.14
C THR A 219 7.73 -13.90 15.44
N THR A 220 7.10 -14.48 16.46
CA THR A 220 5.90 -13.93 17.03
C THR A 220 6.36 -12.57 17.50
N ILE A 221 6.18 -11.55 16.66
CA ILE A 221 6.20 -10.19 17.10
C ILE A 221 5.04 -10.20 18.08
N GLN A 222 5.35 -10.38 19.37
CA GLN A 222 4.47 -9.97 20.42
C GLN A 222 4.28 -8.50 20.12
N THR A 223 3.18 -8.20 19.42
CA THR A 223 2.62 -6.86 19.45
C THR A 223 2.56 -6.51 20.93
N PRO A 224 3.03 -5.32 21.33
CA PRO A 224 3.01 -4.91 22.72
C PRO A 224 1.63 -5.28 23.25
N VAL A 225 1.61 -6.22 24.20
CA VAL A 225 0.37 -6.69 24.83
C VAL A 225 -0.36 -5.42 25.21
N SER A 226 -1.60 -5.21 24.76
CA SER A 226 -2.40 -4.08 25.28
C SER A 226 -2.43 -4.27 26.80
N ILE A 227 -1.66 -3.44 27.52
CA ILE A 227 -1.44 -3.54 28.96
C ILE A 227 -2.74 -3.16 29.71
N THR A 228 -3.83 -2.84 29.00
CA THR A 228 -4.91 -2.03 29.56
C THR A 228 -6.31 -2.54 29.27
N SER A 229 -6.53 -3.80 28.88
CA SER A 229 -7.90 -4.32 28.65
C SER A 229 -8.84 -4.15 29.86
N SER A 230 -8.32 -4.21 31.08
CA SER A 230 -9.10 -3.94 32.29
C SER A 230 -9.42 -2.45 32.44
N VAL A 231 -8.40 -1.59 32.43
CA VAL A 231 -8.54 -0.13 32.58
C VAL A 231 -9.45 0.47 31.50
N GLU A 232 -9.30 0.03 30.25
CA GLU A 232 -10.06 0.51 29.09
C GLU A 232 -11.55 0.13 29.15
N THR A 233 -11.87 -1.03 29.75
CA THR A 233 -13.25 -1.50 29.83
C THR A 233 -13.96 -1.03 31.09
N ASN A 234 -13.23 -0.59 32.12
CA ASN A 234 -13.83 -0.10 33.36
C ASN A 234 -14.60 1.21 33.17
N GLY A 235 -14.08 2.15 32.37
CA GLY A 235 -14.80 3.38 32.06
C GLY A 235 -16.14 3.09 31.37
N LEU A 236 -16.11 2.20 30.38
CA LEU A 236 -17.32 1.75 29.66
C LEU A 236 -18.28 0.99 30.58
N THR A 237 -17.76 0.12 31.45
CA THR A 237 -18.56 -0.61 32.44
C THR A 237 -19.24 0.36 33.40
N SER A 238 -18.55 1.42 33.81
CA SER A 238 -19.11 2.47 34.66
C SER A 238 -20.27 3.20 33.97
N VAL A 239 -20.14 3.54 32.68
CA VAL A 239 -21.24 4.14 31.90
C VAL A 239 -22.45 3.20 31.85
N ILE A 240 -22.24 1.91 31.60
CA ILE A 240 -23.30 0.90 31.51
C ILE A 240 -24.00 0.72 32.86
N THR A 241 -23.25 0.52 33.95
CA THR A 241 -23.80 0.27 35.28
C THR A 241 -24.46 1.51 35.88
N CYS A 242 -23.90 2.69 35.64
CA CYS A 242 -24.37 3.94 36.22
C CYS A 242 -25.45 4.67 35.38
N ALA A 243 -25.92 4.06 34.29
CA ALA A 243 -26.73 4.76 33.29
C ALA A 243 -27.94 5.49 33.88
N ALA A 244 -28.74 4.78 34.68
CA ALA A 244 -29.94 5.32 35.31
C ALA A 244 -29.63 6.43 36.34
N ALA A 245 -28.60 6.25 37.15
CA ALA A 245 -28.23 7.22 38.19
C ALA A 245 -27.61 8.50 37.62
N CYS A 246 -26.90 8.40 36.49
CA CYS A 246 -26.16 9.51 35.88
C CYS A 246 -26.84 10.20 34.71
N GLY A 247 -27.99 9.68 34.27
CA GLY A 247 -28.74 10.21 33.13
C GLY A 247 -28.08 9.92 31.79
N PHE A 248 -27.35 8.80 31.65
CA PHE A 248 -26.90 8.34 30.35
C PHE A 248 -28.07 7.78 29.55
N THR A 249 -28.09 8.04 28.25
CA THR A 249 -29.17 7.59 27.37
C THR A 249 -29.04 6.10 27.05
N ALA A 250 -30.12 5.47 26.56
CA ALA A 250 -30.05 4.10 26.06
C ALA A 250 -29.03 3.94 24.92
N ASP A 251 -28.89 4.97 24.07
CA ASP A 251 -27.91 5.00 22.99
C ASP A 251 -26.47 5.02 23.51
N ASP A 252 -26.21 5.75 24.61
CA ASP A 252 -24.88 5.79 25.24
C ASP A 252 -24.49 4.43 25.82
N VAL A 253 -25.46 3.74 26.45
CA VAL A 253 -25.26 2.37 26.97
C VAL A 253 -25.00 1.40 25.83
N ALA A 254 -25.79 1.45 24.76
CA ALA A 254 -25.60 0.60 23.59
C ALA A 254 -24.23 0.84 22.93
N LEU A 255 -23.80 2.10 22.83
CA LEU A 255 -22.48 2.45 22.28
C LEU A 255 -21.34 1.92 23.16
N ALA A 256 -21.43 2.08 24.48
CA ALA A 256 -20.44 1.57 25.42
C ALA A 256 -20.34 0.04 25.37
N GLN A 257 -21.47 -0.67 25.23
CA GLN A 257 -21.51 -2.12 25.04
C GLN A 257 -20.84 -2.55 23.73
N SER A 258 -21.14 -1.86 22.61
CA SER A 258 -20.49 -2.10 21.32
C SER A 258 -18.98 -1.88 21.42
N ALA A 259 -18.53 -0.79 22.04
CA ALA A 259 -17.11 -0.51 22.23
C ALA A 259 -16.41 -1.58 23.06
N GLN A 260 -17.05 -2.07 24.12
CA GLN A 260 -16.49 -3.14 24.94
C GLN A 260 -16.34 -4.45 24.15
N ALA A 261 -17.30 -4.77 23.29
CA ALA A 261 -17.21 -5.92 22.39
C ALA A 261 -16.07 -5.74 21.36
N ASP A 262 -15.92 -4.54 20.79
CA ASP A 262 -14.88 -4.23 19.81
C ASP A 262 -13.47 -4.25 20.42
N ILE A 263 -13.28 -3.74 21.64
CA ILE A 263 -12.02 -3.82 22.40
C ILE A 263 -11.65 -5.29 22.66
N LYS A 264 -12.60 -6.12 23.11
CA LYS A 264 -12.38 -7.56 23.33
C LYS A 264 -12.03 -8.28 22.03
N ALA A 265 -12.76 -7.99 20.95
CA ALA A 265 -12.51 -8.54 19.63
C ALA A 265 -11.14 -8.10 19.09
N TYR A 266 -10.70 -6.87 19.36
CA TYR A 266 -9.38 -6.37 19.01
C TYR A 266 -8.27 -7.15 19.75
N GLY A 267 -8.39 -7.30 21.07
CA GLY A 267 -7.42 -8.06 21.88
C GLY A 267 -7.28 -9.53 21.46
N GLN A 268 -8.37 -10.15 21.01
CA GLN A 268 -8.33 -11.51 20.45
C GLN A 268 -7.69 -11.59 19.05
N LYS A 269 -7.71 -10.51 18.27
CA LYS A 269 -7.07 -10.44 16.95
C LYS A 269 -5.56 -10.23 17.07
N THR A 270 -5.10 -9.43 18.03
CA THR A 270 -3.67 -9.13 18.21
C THR A 270 -2.85 -10.32 18.71
N SER A 271 -3.48 -11.33 19.31
CA SER A 271 -2.81 -12.55 19.75
C SER A 271 -2.57 -13.56 18.62
N ARG A 272 -3.16 -13.36 17.44
CA ARG A 272 -2.88 -14.21 16.27
C ARG A 272 -1.54 -13.82 15.66
N PRO A 273 -0.63 -14.79 15.42
CA PRO A 273 0.63 -14.48 14.75
C PRO A 273 0.32 -13.88 13.39
N ILE A 274 0.79 -12.64 13.16
CA ILE A 274 0.69 -12.00 11.85
C ILE A 274 1.42 -12.93 10.88
N ASN A 275 0.70 -13.48 9.90
CA ASN A 275 1.32 -14.30 8.86
C ASN A 275 2.08 -13.39 7.90
N SER A 276 3.24 -12.91 8.35
CA SER A 276 4.14 -12.04 7.57
C SER A 276 4.44 -12.64 6.21
N LYS A 277 4.59 -13.96 6.13
CA LYS A 277 4.87 -14.70 4.90
C LYS A 277 3.78 -14.54 3.85
N ALA A 278 2.50 -14.55 4.24
CA ALA A 278 1.40 -14.31 3.30
C ALA A 278 1.42 -12.88 2.75
N ASN A 279 1.84 -11.90 3.56
CA ASN A 279 1.97 -10.52 3.13
C ASN A 279 3.16 -10.32 2.18
N ASP A 280 4.27 -10.99 2.45
CA ASP A 280 5.45 -10.98 1.59
C ASP A 280 5.09 -11.59 0.23
N VAL A 281 4.45 -12.76 0.20
CA VAL A 281 3.98 -13.38 -1.05
C VAL A 281 2.98 -12.47 -1.79
N ALA A 282 2.00 -11.89 -1.09
CA ALA A 282 1.03 -10.99 -1.70
C ALA A 282 1.67 -9.71 -2.28
N THR A 283 2.85 -9.32 -1.78
CA THR A 283 3.58 -8.14 -2.25
C THR A 283 4.46 -8.47 -3.46
N GLU A 284 5.15 -9.62 -3.41
CA GLU A 284 6.20 -10.01 -4.37
C GLU A 284 5.66 -10.77 -5.59
N LEU A 285 4.61 -11.58 -5.40
CA LEU A 285 4.01 -12.35 -6.49
C LEU A 285 3.50 -11.46 -7.63
N PRO A 286 2.78 -10.34 -7.37
CA PRO A 286 2.40 -9.40 -8.42
C PRO A 286 3.57 -8.84 -9.22
N LEU A 287 4.65 -8.46 -8.53
CA LEU A 287 5.84 -7.89 -9.16
C LEU A 287 6.51 -8.91 -10.08
N PHE A 288 6.60 -10.17 -9.64
CA PHE A 288 7.10 -11.26 -10.47
C PHE A 288 6.21 -11.53 -11.70
N LEU A 289 4.90 -11.63 -11.49
CA LEU A 289 3.92 -11.91 -12.56
C LEU A 289 3.86 -10.83 -13.64
N ILE A 290 4.18 -9.58 -13.29
CA ILE A 290 4.20 -8.47 -14.27
C ILE A 290 5.61 -8.28 -14.84
N GLY A 291 6.64 -8.35 -14.00
CA GLY A 291 8.03 -8.16 -14.39
C GLY A 291 8.50 -9.17 -15.43
N LEU A 292 8.14 -10.44 -15.25
CA LEU A 292 8.63 -11.52 -16.12
C LEU A 292 8.08 -11.40 -17.56
N PRO A 293 6.77 -11.24 -17.80
CA PRO A 293 6.25 -10.98 -19.15
C PRO A 293 6.79 -9.68 -19.76
N LEU A 294 6.95 -8.62 -18.95
CA LEU A 294 7.48 -7.34 -19.42
C LEU A 294 8.91 -7.50 -19.93
N PHE A 295 9.79 -8.13 -19.15
CA PHE A 295 11.15 -8.47 -19.56
C PHE A 295 11.15 -9.31 -20.84
N TRP A 296 10.40 -10.40 -20.85
CA TRP A 296 10.42 -11.35 -21.95
C TRP A 296 9.94 -10.73 -23.27
N TYR A 297 8.86 -9.95 -23.22
CA TYR A 297 8.33 -9.23 -24.38
C TYR A 297 9.36 -8.26 -24.97
N HIS A 298 9.96 -7.40 -24.13
CA HIS A 298 10.92 -6.41 -24.61
C HIS A 298 12.23 -7.04 -25.07
N PHE A 299 12.70 -8.08 -24.38
CA PHE A 299 13.90 -8.82 -24.79
C PHE A 299 13.71 -9.52 -26.15
N ALA A 300 12.55 -10.15 -26.37
CA ALA A 300 12.22 -10.76 -27.66
C ALA A 300 12.22 -9.72 -28.78
N ARG A 301 11.71 -8.50 -28.51
CA ARG A 301 11.73 -7.39 -29.47
C ARG A 301 13.14 -6.95 -29.82
N ILE A 302 14.02 -6.80 -28.82
CA ILE A 302 15.43 -6.44 -29.02
C ILE A 302 16.13 -7.47 -29.90
N ARG A 303 15.91 -8.77 -29.64
CA ARG A 303 16.50 -9.83 -30.46
C ARG A 303 16.04 -9.75 -31.92
N LYS A 304 14.74 -9.51 -32.15
CA LYS A 304 14.20 -9.34 -33.50
C LYS A 304 14.83 -8.16 -34.23
N GLU A 305 14.93 -7.00 -33.57
CA GLU A 305 15.53 -5.80 -34.19
C GLU A 305 17.02 -5.98 -34.47
N THR A 306 17.74 -6.69 -33.59
CA THR A 306 19.15 -7.03 -33.80
C THR A 306 19.35 -7.95 -35.02
N GLN A 307 18.43 -8.90 -35.23
CA GLN A 307 18.47 -9.79 -36.39
C GLN A 307 18.17 -9.04 -37.69
N GLU A 308 17.15 -8.17 -37.69
CA GLU A 308 16.80 -7.33 -38.85
C GLU A 308 17.96 -6.40 -39.23
N GLN A 309 18.64 -5.79 -38.26
CA GLN A 309 19.82 -4.96 -38.50
C GLN A 309 20.99 -5.74 -39.11
N LYS A 310 21.25 -6.97 -38.61
CA LYS A 310 22.28 -7.84 -39.18
C LYS A 310 21.98 -8.20 -40.63
N ALA A 311 20.73 -8.56 -40.94
CA ALA A 311 20.32 -8.89 -42.30
C ALA A 311 20.48 -7.71 -43.27
N GLN A 312 20.09 -6.50 -42.85
CA GLN A 312 20.29 -5.29 -43.65
C GLN A 312 21.78 -4.96 -43.87
N THR A 313 22.61 -5.15 -42.83
CA THR A 313 24.06 -4.92 -42.94
C THR A 313 24.69 -5.90 -43.93
N SER A 314 24.29 -7.18 -43.89
CA SER A 314 24.77 -8.21 -44.83
C SER A 314 24.42 -7.89 -46.29
N GLN A 315 23.23 -7.32 -46.56
CA GLN A 315 22.80 -6.95 -47.93
C GLN A 315 23.56 -5.75 -48.50
N VAL A 316 24.07 -4.85 -47.66
CA VAL A 316 24.85 -3.68 -48.12
C VAL A 316 26.32 -4.07 -48.40
N THR A 317 26.81 -5.13 -47.75
CA THR A 317 28.19 -5.62 -47.94
C THR A 317 28.37 -6.62 -49.08
N SER A 318 27.27 -7.15 -49.63
CA SER A 318 27.25 -8.08 -50.77
C SER A 318 27.07 -7.35 -52.09
#